data_AF-A0A496NB08-F1
#
_entry.id   AF-A0A496NB08-F1
#
_cell.length_a   1.000
_cell.length_b   1.000
_cell.length_c   1.000
_cell.angle_alpha   90.00
_cell.angle_beta   90.00
_cell.angle_gamma   90.00
#
_symmetry.space_group_name_H-M   'P 1'
#
loop_
_entity.id
_entity.type
_entity.pdbx_description
1 polymer ?
#
loop_
_entity_poly.entity_id
_entity_poly.type
_entity_poly.pdbx_seq_one_letter_code
_entity_poly.pdbx_strand_id
1 'polypeptide(L)'
;LISDAYDEQTHTYRLTVSQSTPPTADQMEKVNLHIPLKIALYDAKGTKQMLQHNGELLSDVLNVTEKDQVFEFHGIYGRPIPALLCDFSAPVKLDYDYTTEQLLGLLKFADNQFARWDAAQMLFTQELRRNVAHFQQGEAFDISPDVLTALAHVLENYEQDIELATLILTLPKDIEFAESFKTIDPDGISAAREFMLVQIAEYLKEDLLRIYTHIRLENYQVTQEDIALRAMRNLCLSYLAYTNLGNTVVQKHYNNANNMTDTLAALNMATKAALPCRDALLADFEQKWQHDGLVMDKWFALQATRPDENVLEIVQVLMDHPSFNFNNPNRLRSL
;
A
#
# COMPACT_ATOMS: atom_id res chain seq x y z
N LEU A 1 16.83 -12.09 -9.78
CA LEU A 1 16.05 -12.61 -10.92
C LEU A 1 15.60 -14.01 -10.58
N ILE A 2 14.31 -14.30 -10.76
CA ILE A 2 13.73 -15.62 -10.56
C ILE A 2 12.90 -15.96 -11.79
N SER A 3 13.04 -17.19 -12.28
CA SER A 3 12.21 -17.75 -13.34
C SER A 3 11.77 -19.16 -12.96
N ASP A 4 10.66 -19.62 -13.52
CA ASP A 4 10.15 -20.96 -13.27
C ASP A 4 9.87 -21.78 -14.53
N ALA A 5 9.77 -23.08 -14.32
CA ALA A 5 9.27 -24.04 -15.31
C ALA A 5 8.47 -25.13 -14.60
N TYR A 6 7.39 -25.59 -15.26
CA TYR A 6 6.59 -26.71 -14.79
C TYR A 6 6.59 -27.83 -15.84
N ASP A 7 6.95 -29.04 -15.43
CA ASP A 7 6.92 -30.27 -16.23
C ASP A 7 5.71 -31.12 -15.80
N GLU A 8 4.71 -31.18 -16.67
CA GLU A 8 3.48 -31.94 -16.43
C GLU A 8 3.71 -33.46 -16.50
N GLN A 9 4.71 -33.93 -17.26
CA GLN A 9 4.98 -35.37 -17.42
C GLN A 9 5.62 -35.95 -16.15
N THR A 10 6.49 -35.18 -15.51
CA THR A 10 7.18 -35.60 -14.29
C THR A 10 6.54 -35.03 -13.01
N HIS A 11 5.54 -34.17 -13.15
CA HIS A 11 4.94 -33.41 -12.05
C HIS A 11 5.99 -32.65 -11.22
N THR A 12 6.92 -31.99 -11.93
CA THR A 12 8.05 -31.28 -11.34
C THR A 12 7.95 -29.79 -11.61
N TYR A 13 8.00 -28.99 -10.55
CA TYR A 13 8.15 -27.54 -10.64
C TYR A 13 9.62 -27.17 -10.34
N ARG A 14 10.22 -26.35 -11.19
CA ARG A 14 11.61 -25.88 -11.05
C ARG A 14 11.63 -24.38 -10.87
N LEU A 15 12.28 -23.91 -9.82
CA LEU A 15 12.55 -22.50 -9.57
C LEU A 15 14.03 -22.22 -9.79
N THR A 16 14.35 -21.41 -10.79
CA THR A 16 15.70 -20.92 -11.04
C THR A 16 15.86 -19.57 -10.37
N VAL A 17 16.81 -19.45 -9.45
CA VAL A 17 17.04 -18.26 -8.62
C VAL A 17 18.45 -17.75 -8.87
N SER A 18 18.55 -16.47 -9.23
CA SER A 18 19.81 -15.77 -9.43
C SER A 18 19.93 -14.55 -8.52
N GLN A 19 21.08 -14.40 -7.86
CA GLN A 19 21.40 -13.24 -7.01
C GLN A 19 22.47 -12.33 -7.62
N SER A 20 22.35 -11.03 -7.36
CA SER A 20 23.33 -10.04 -7.75
C SER A 20 23.22 -8.81 -6.84
N THR A 21 24.36 -8.24 -6.48
CA THR A 21 24.43 -6.93 -5.80
C THR A 21 25.19 -5.96 -6.71
N PRO A 22 24.58 -4.85 -7.16
CA PRO A 22 25.29 -3.84 -7.93
C PRO A 22 26.46 -3.22 -7.15
N PRO A 23 27.53 -2.77 -7.82
CA PRO A 23 28.58 -1.97 -7.19
C PRO A 23 28.00 -0.75 -6.48
N THR A 24 28.57 -0.41 -5.32
CA THR A 24 28.22 0.81 -4.56
C THR A 24 29.43 1.76 -4.53
N ALA A 25 29.21 3.05 -4.25
CA ALA A 25 30.27 4.06 -4.26
C ALA A 25 31.46 3.72 -3.33
N ASP A 26 31.16 3.03 -2.23
CA ASP A 26 32.10 2.59 -1.21
C ASP A 26 32.68 1.18 -1.48
N GLN A 27 32.09 0.39 -2.38
CA GLN A 27 32.51 -0.99 -2.62
C GLN A 27 32.18 -1.45 -4.04
N MET A 28 33.23 -1.63 -4.85
CA MET A 28 33.10 -2.10 -6.23
C MET A 28 32.95 -3.61 -6.35
N GLU A 29 33.68 -4.38 -5.54
CA GLU A 29 33.61 -5.85 -5.55
C GLU A 29 32.51 -6.36 -4.61
N LYS A 30 31.58 -7.14 -5.15
CA LYS A 30 30.48 -7.75 -4.41
C LYS A 30 30.60 -9.27 -4.46
N VAL A 31 30.20 -9.92 -3.37
CA VAL A 31 30.19 -11.39 -3.24
C VAL A 31 28.76 -11.89 -3.15
N ASN A 32 28.53 -13.16 -3.46
CA ASN A 32 27.25 -13.81 -3.20
C ASN A 32 27.01 -13.87 -1.69
N LEU A 33 25.76 -13.65 -1.31
CA LEU A 33 25.31 -13.75 0.07
C LEU A 33 24.61 -15.09 0.29
N HIS A 34 24.44 -15.45 1.56
CA HIS A 34 23.51 -16.51 1.95
C HIS A 34 22.14 -15.86 2.16
N ILE A 35 21.26 -16.02 1.19
CA ILE A 35 19.91 -15.43 1.18
C ILE A 35 18.90 -16.54 1.56
N PRO A 36 18.24 -16.43 2.73
CA PRO A 36 17.09 -17.29 3.04
C PRO A 36 15.88 -16.84 2.22
N LEU A 37 15.48 -17.64 1.24
CA LEU A 37 14.31 -17.37 0.40
C LEU A 37 13.15 -18.24 0.85
N LYS A 38 12.24 -17.68 1.66
CA LYS A 38 11.02 -18.38 2.08
C LYS A 38 9.99 -18.38 0.96
N ILE A 39 9.42 -19.54 0.64
CA ILE A 39 8.45 -19.72 -0.45
C ILE A 39 7.21 -20.50 0.00
N ALA A 40 6.14 -20.39 -0.77
CA ALA A 40 5.04 -21.35 -0.77
C ALA A 40 4.53 -21.54 -2.21
N LEU A 41 3.95 -22.71 -2.50
CA LEU A 41 3.35 -23.00 -3.80
C LEU A 41 1.85 -23.25 -3.59
N TYR A 42 1.01 -22.65 -4.43
CA TYR A 42 -0.44 -22.82 -4.40
C TYR A 42 -0.93 -23.41 -5.72
N ASP A 43 -1.92 -24.29 -5.71
CA ASP A 43 -2.58 -24.70 -6.96
C ASP A 43 -3.59 -23.65 -7.45
N ALA A 44 -4.19 -23.88 -8.61
CA ALA A 44 -5.21 -23.00 -9.19
C ALA A 44 -6.49 -22.84 -8.32
N LYS A 45 -6.69 -23.70 -7.31
CA LYS A 45 -7.80 -23.63 -6.36
C LYS A 45 -7.41 -22.97 -5.04
N GLY A 46 -6.14 -22.54 -4.91
CA GLY A 46 -5.62 -21.94 -3.68
C GLY A 46 -5.13 -22.94 -2.64
N THR A 47 -5.03 -24.24 -2.98
CA THR A 47 -4.51 -25.24 -2.03
C THR A 47 -3.00 -25.12 -1.95
N LYS A 48 -2.47 -24.90 -0.74
CA LYS A 48 -1.03 -24.93 -0.51
C LYS A 48 -0.46 -26.33 -0.79
N GLN A 49 0.56 -26.38 -1.64
CA GLN A 49 1.24 -27.60 -2.05
C GLN A 49 2.35 -27.96 -1.06
N MET A 50 2.57 -29.26 -0.86
CA MET A 50 3.68 -29.77 -0.07
C MET A 50 4.98 -29.65 -0.87
N LEU A 51 6.01 -29.05 -0.28
CA LEU A 51 7.33 -28.95 -0.89
C LEU A 51 8.10 -30.23 -0.63
N GLN A 52 8.42 -30.98 -1.67
CA GLN A 52 9.13 -32.24 -1.55
C GLN A 52 10.05 -32.50 -2.74
N HIS A 53 11.07 -33.32 -2.55
CA HIS A 53 11.93 -33.81 -3.62
C HIS A 53 12.13 -35.32 -3.44
N ASN A 54 11.76 -36.10 -4.45
CA ASN A 54 11.77 -37.58 -4.38
C ASN A 54 11.02 -38.16 -3.17
N GLY A 55 9.94 -37.51 -2.73
CA GLY A 55 9.11 -37.94 -1.60
C GLY A 55 9.62 -37.51 -0.22
N GLU A 56 10.78 -36.84 -0.16
CA GLU A 56 11.28 -36.25 1.09
C GLU A 56 10.79 -34.81 1.22
N LEU A 57 10.29 -34.46 2.41
CA LEU A 57 9.80 -33.11 2.71
C LEU A 57 10.97 -32.11 2.70
N LEU A 58 10.79 -31.00 1.98
CA LEU A 58 11.73 -29.89 1.95
C LEU A 58 11.30 -28.77 2.91
N SER A 59 12.28 -28.01 3.39
CA SER A 59 12.00 -26.74 4.06
C SER A 59 11.39 -25.75 3.07
N ASP A 60 10.49 -24.89 3.57
CA ASP A 60 9.96 -23.75 2.84
C ASP A 60 10.94 -22.57 2.77
N VAL A 61 12.10 -22.64 3.45
CA VAL A 61 13.18 -21.66 3.37
C VAL A 61 14.32 -22.22 2.54
N LEU A 62 14.45 -21.73 1.31
CA LEU A 62 15.50 -22.12 0.38
C LEU A 62 16.80 -21.38 0.71
N ASN A 63 17.92 -22.09 0.73
CA ASN A 63 19.24 -21.52 0.96
C ASN A 63 19.86 -21.08 -0.37
N VAL A 64 19.67 -19.82 -0.74
CA VAL A 64 20.25 -19.26 -1.96
C VAL A 64 21.66 -18.76 -1.64
N THR A 65 22.67 -19.52 -2.05
CA THR A 65 24.09 -19.31 -1.69
C THR A 65 25.00 -19.12 -2.90
N GLU A 66 24.61 -19.66 -4.06
CA GLU A 66 25.37 -19.47 -5.31
C GLU A 66 24.74 -18.34 -6.14
N LYS A 67 25.46 -17.98 -7.22
CA LYS A 67 25.03 -16.93 -8.13
C LYS A 67 23.73 -17.31 -8.84
N ASP A 68 23.65 -18.56 -9.29
CA ASP A 68 22.56 -19.15 -10.07
C ASP A 68 22.30 -20.55 -9.49
N GLN A 69 21.08 -20.83 -9.01
CA GLN A 69 20.70 -22.12 -8.42
C GLN A 69 19.32 -22.55 -8.88
N VAL A 70 19.10 -23.87 -8.95
CA VAL A 70 17.80 -24.46 -9.28
C VAL A 70 17.29 -25.26 -8.09
N PHE A 71 16.04 -25.01 -7.71
CA PHE A 71 15.31 -25.78 -6.71
C PHE A 71 14.18 -26.54 -7.40
N GLU A 72 14.13 -27.86 -7.20
CA GLU A 72 13.13 -28.73 -7.80
C GLU A 72 12.13 -29.25 -6.75
N PHE A 73 10.85 -29.21 -7.09
CA PHE A 73 9.75 -29.67 -6.25
C PHE A 73 8.95 -30.73 -7.01
N HIS A 74 8.85 -31.93 -6.46
CA HIS A 74 8.22 -33.10 -7.08
C HIS A 74 6.79 -33.33 -6.57
N GLY A 75 5.97 -34.02 -7.36
CA GLY A 75 4.59 -34.34 -7.00
C GLY A 75 3.68 -33.10 -6.98
N ILE A 76 3.96 -32.14 -7.86
CA ILE A 76 3.15 -30.95 -8.07
C ILE A 76 2.20 -31.25 -9.24
N TYR A 77 0.91 -31.50 -8.96
CA TYR A 77 -0.06 -32.01 -9.95
C TYR A 77 -0.89 -30.88 -10.61
N GLY A 78 -0.18 -29.85 -11.09
CA GLY A 78 -0.69 -28.70 -11.82
C GLY A 78 0.30 -27.54 -11.70
N ARG A 79 0.31 -26.61 -12.67
CA ARG A 79 1.23 -25.46 -12.59
C ARG A 79 0.91 -24.63 -11.34
N PRO A 80 1.85 -24.45 -10.39
CA PRO A 80 1.57 -23.72 -9.16
C PRO A 80 1.70 -22.22 -9.35
N ILE A 81 1.11 -21.46 -8.43
CA ILE A 81 1.33 -20.04 -8.20
C ILE A 81 2.34 -19.92 -7.05
N PRO A 82 3.56 -19.40 -7.30
CA PRO A 82 4.55 -19.27 -6.24
C PRO A 82 4.35 -18.00 -5.42
N ALA A 83 4.24 -18.11 -4.10
CA ALA A 83 4.51 -17.02 -3.17
C ALA A 83 6.02 -17.02 -2.88
N LEU A 84 6.71 -15.95 -3.26
CA LEU A 84 8.16 -15.82 -3.13
C LEU A 84 8.51 -14.77 -2.09
N LEU A 85 9.66 -14.92 -1.44
CA LEU A 85 10.16 -13.99 -0.42
C LEU A 85 9.16 -13.75 0.71
N CYS A 86 8.41 -14.78 1.11
CA CYS A 86 7.40 -14.71 2.17
C CYS A 86 7.99 -14.11 3.46
N ASP A 87 7.17 -13.31 4.17
CA ASP A 87 7.56 -12.58 5.38
C ASP A 87 8.80 -11.68 5.21
N PHE A 88 9.06 -11.21 3.98
CA PHE A 88 10.27 -10.48 3.61
C PHE A 88 11.55 -11.20 4.10
N SER A 89 11.60 -12.52 3.89
CA SER A 89 12.61 -13.43 4.45
C SER A 89 14.07 -12.99 4.26
N ALA A 90 14.35 -12.17 3.25
CA ALA A 90 15.62 -11.46 3.11
C ALA A 90 15.41 -10.03 2.57
N PRO A 91 16.26 -9.05 2.95
CA PRO A 91 16.15 -7.67 2.49
C PRO A 91 16.72 -7.48 1.08
N VAL A 92 16.06 -8.07 0.09
CA VAL A 92 16.48 -8.06 -1.32
C VAL A 92 15.38 -7.52 -2.22
N LYS A 93 15.76 -7.04 -3.41
CA LYS A 93 14.78 -6.74 -4.47
C LYS A 93 14.42 -8.04 -5.18
N LEU A 94 13.15 -8.45 -5.06
CA LEU A 94 12.61 -9.56 -5.82
C LEU A 94 12.38 -9.14 -7.28
N ASP A 95 12.78 -9.99 -8.21
CA ASP A 95 12.60 -9.78 -9.64
C ASP A 95 12.04 -11.08 -10.22
N TYR A 96 10.72 -11.16 -10.32
CA TYR A 96 9.94 -12.26 -10.87
C TYR A 96 8.76 -11.65 -11.64
N ASP A 97 8.53 -12.13 -12.85
CA ASP A 97 7.53 -11.60 -13.77
C ASP A 97 6.14 -12.17 -13.48
N TYR A 98 5.57 -11.77 -12.35
CA TYR A 98 4.23 -12.19 -11.95
C TYR A 98 3.18 -11.70 -12.95
N THR A 99 2.35 -12.63 -13.43
CA THR A 99 1.13 -12.24 -14.15
C THR A 99 0.09 -11.68 -13.19
N THR A 100 -0.83 -10.87 -13.70
CA THR A 100 -1.94 -10.33 -12.91
C THR A 100 -2.78 -11.45 -12.29
N GLU A 101 -3.01 -12.56 -13.01
CA GLU A 101 -3.75 -13.71 -12.49
C GLU A 101 -3.05 -14.40 -11.32
N GLN A 102 -1.71 -14.49 -11.36
CA GLN A 102 -0.93 -15.03 -10.25
C GLN A 102 -1.05 -14.14 -9.00
N LEU A 103 -0.92 -12.82 -9.16
CA LEU A 103 -1.06 -11.87 -8.05
C LEU A 103 -2.47 -11.88 -7.45
N LEU A 104 -3.51 -11.94 -8.29
CA LEU A 104 -4.90 -12.09 -7.84
C LEU A 104 -5.10 -13.42 -7.08
N GLY A 105 -4.48 -14.50 -7.55
CA GLY A 105 -4.46 -15.79 -6.86
C GLY A 105 -3.80 -15.71 -5.48
N LEU A 106 -2.64 -15.07 -5.37
CA LEU A 106 -1.94 -14.86 -4.10
C LEU A 106 -2.75 -14.01 -3.13
N LEU A 107 -3.30 -12.88 -3.61
CA LEU A 107 -4.15 -11.99 -2.80
C LEU A 107 -5.36 -12.73 -2.21
N LYS A 108 -5.96 -13.62 -2.99
CA LYS A 108 -7.17 -14.37 -2.60
C LYS A 108 -6.86 -15.57 -1.71
N PHE A 109 -5.78 -16.31 -1.97
CA PHE A 109 -5.59 -17.65 -1.42
C PHE A 109 -4.35 -17.85 -0.55
N ALA A 110 -3.38 -16.94 -0.56
CA ALA A 110 -2.15 -17.17 0.18
C ALA A 110 -2.40 -17.18 1.69
N ASP A 111 -2.04 -18.26 2.38
CA ASP A 111 -2.10 -18.31 3.87
C ASP A 111 -1.16 -17.29 4.52
N ASN A 112 -0.07 -16.92 3.82
CA ASN A 112 0.90 -15.96 4.33
C ASN A 112 0.36 -14.53 4.17
N GLN A 113 0.14 -13.86 5.29
CA GLN A 113 -0.43 -12.51 5.33
C GLN A 113 0.44 -11.49 4.58
N PHE A 114 1.76 -11.56 4.74
CA PHE A 114 2.70 -10.69 4.03
C PHE A 114 2.60 -10.90 2.51
N ALA A 115 2.54 -12.15 2.02
CA ALA A 115 2.41 -12.44 0.60
C ALA A 115 1.08 -11.93 0.00
N ARG A 116 -0.03 -11.99 0.76
CA ARG A 116 -1.30 -11.38 0.33
C ARG A 116 -1.18 -9.87 0.18
N TRP A 117 -0.57 -9.22 1.18
CA TRP A 117 -0.32 -7.78 1.16
C TRP A 117 0.61 -7.39 0.02
N ASP A 118 1.75 -8.05 -0.13
CA ASP A 118 2.75 -7.76 -1.16
C ASP A 118 2.16 -7.96 -2.57
N ALA A 119 1.33 -8.99 -2.77
CA ALA A 119 0.60 -9.18 -4.03
C ALA A 119 -0.31 -7.99 -4.37
N ALA A 120 -0.99 -7.39 -3.39
CA ALA A 120 -1.78 -6.17 -3.59
C ALA A 120 -0.89 -4.97 -3.95
N GLN A 121 0.26 -4.80 -3.28
CA GLN A 121 1.22 -3.74 -3.60
C GLN A 121 1.76 -3.86 -5.03
N MET A 122 2.04 -5.09 -5.47
CA MET A 122 2.48 -5.37 -6.84
C MET A 122 1.36 -5.06 -7.86
N LEU A 123 0.11 -5.44 -7.57
CA LEU A 123 -1.05 -5.09 -8.41
C LEU A 123 -1.20 -3.57 -8.54
N PHE A 124 -1.16 -2.83 -7.42
CA PHE A 124 -1.22 -1.37 -7.46
C PHE A 124 -0.07 -0.75 -8.25
N THR A 125 1.14 -1.30 -8.12
CA THR A 125 2.30 -0.83 -8.87
C THR A 125 2.17 -1.10 -10.38
N GLN A 126 1.61 -2.25 -10.78
CA GLN A 126 1.32 -2.55 -12.19
C GLN A 126 0.31 -1.57 -12.77
N GLU A 127 -0.81 -1.34 -12.08
CA GLU A 127 -1.86 -0.39 -12.48
C GLU A 127 -1.31 1.05 -12.57
N LEU A 128 -0.52 1.48 -11.59
CA LEU A 128 0.07 2.82 -11.60
C LEU A 128 1.06 2.98 -12.74
N ARG A 129 1.98 2.03 -12.97
CA ARG A 129 2.94 2.10 -14.08
C ARG A 129 2.24 2.22 -15.43
N ARG A 130 1.15 1.47 -15.64
CA ARG A 130 0.33 1.59 -16.85
C ARG A 130 -0.25 2.99 -17.00
N ASN A 131 -0.83 3.54 -15.93
CA ASN A 131 -1.43 4.88 -15.97
C ASN A 131 -0.41 6.01 -16.10
N VAL A 132 0.79 5.90 -15.51
CA VAL A 132 1.89 6.85 -15.75
C VAL A 132 2.31 6.83 -17.23
N ALA A 133 2.37 5.64 -17.85
CA ALA A 133 2.65 5.54 -19.28
C ALA A 133 1.54 6.17 -20.14
N HIS A 134 0.26 5.98 -19.78
CA HIS A 134 -0.87 6.65 -20.44
C HIS A 134 -0.77 8.18 -20.30
N PHE A 135 -0.44 8.68 -19.11
CA PHE A 135 -0.26 10.12 -18.85
C PHE A 135 0.77 10.73 -19.80
N GLN A 136 1.93 10.09 -19.91
CA GLN A 136 3.03 10.55 -20.77
C GLN A 136 2.67 10.53 -22.27
N GLN A 137 1.72 9.68 -22.67
CA GLN A 137 1.24 9.55 -24.04
C GLN A 137 -0.02 10.39 -24.31
N GLY A 138 -0.60 11.04 -23.28
CA GLY A 138 -1.87 11.75 -23.39
C GLY A 138 -3.07 10.82 -23.60
N GLU A 139 -2.97 9.56 -23.15
CA GLU A 139 -4.00 8.54 -23.24
C GLU A 139 -4.92 8.56 -22.00
N ALA A 140 -6.09 7.95 -22.12
CA ALA A 140 -7.03 7.86 -21.02
C ALA A 140 -6.54 6.86 -19.96
N PHE A 141 -6.73 7.20 -18.70
CA PHE A 141 -6.48 6.28 -17.59
C PHE A 141 -7.52 5.16 -17.52
N ASP A 142 -7.09 4.01 -17.00
CA ASP A 142 -7.92 2.84 -16.78
C ASP A 142 -7.46 2.03 -15.55
N ILE A 143 -8.36 1.23 -14.99
CA ILE A 143 -8.04 0.29 -13.91
C ILE A 143 -8.69 -1.06 -14.20
N SER A 144 -7.97 -2.15 -13.92
CA SER A 144 -8.48 -3.50 -14.18
C SER A 144 -9.75 -3.80 -13.35
N PRO A 145 -10.86 -4.25 -13.99
CA PRO A 145 -12.05 -4.71 -13.28
C PRO A 145 -11.79 -5.89 -12.34
N ASP A 146 -10.82 -6.75 -12.67
CA ASP A 146 -10.45 -7.90 -11.83
C ASP A 146 -9.75 -7.45 -10.55
N VAL A 147 -8.90 -6.41 -10.64
CA VAL A 147 -8.28 -5.78 -9.47
C VAL A 147 -9.34 -5.14 -8.58
N LEU A 148 -10.27 -4.37 -9.16
CA LEU A 148 -11.38 -3.77 -8.40
C LEU A 148 -12.23 -4.83 -7.71
N THR A 149 -12.54 -5.93 -8.39
CA THR A 149 -13.29 -7.07 -7.83
C THR A 149 -12.53 -7.75 -6.69
N ALA A 150 -11.21 -7.90 -6.81
CA ALA A 150 -10.39 -8.46 -5.73
C ALA A 150 -10.36 -7.56 -4.50
N LEU A 151 -10.24 -6.25 -4.67
CA LEU A 151 -10.33 -5.29 -3.55
C LEU A 151 -11.71 -5.31 -2.89
N ALA A 152 -12.79 -5.41 -3.67
CA ALA A 152 -14.14 -5.58 -3.13
C ALA A 152 -14.22 -6.84 -2.27
N HIS A 153 -13.69 -7.97 -2.75
CA HIS A 153 -13.68 -9.21 -2.00
C HIS A 153 -12.91 -9.10 -0.67
N VAL A 154 -11.77 -8.39 -0.64
CA VAL A 154 -11.04 -8.11 0.60
C VAL A 154 -11.87 -7.25 1.55
N LEU A 155 -12.51 -6.20 1.03
CA LEU A 155 -13.34 -5.30 1.82
C LEU A 155 -14.59 -6.01 2.40
N GLU A 156 -15.24 -6.88 1.62
CA GLU A 156 -16.38 -7.69 2.08
C GLU A 156 -16.01 -8.64 3.23
N ASN A 157 -14.76 -9.13 3.24
CA ASN A 157 -14.27 -10.10 4.21
C ASN A 157 -13.34 -9.49 5.27
N TYR A 158 -13.38 -8.16 5.45
CA TYR A 158 -12.45 -7.44 6.32
C TYR A 158 -12.43 -7.92 7.78
N GLU A 159 -13.54 -8.48 8.28
CA GLU A 159 -13.66 -8.96 9.66
C GLU A 159 -12.83 -10.21 9.94
N GLN A 160 -12.38 -10.93 8.91
CA GLN A 160 -11.48 -12.09 9.09
C GLN A 160 -10.13 -11.67 9.66
N ASP A 161 -9.62 -10.51 9.23
CA ASP A 161 -8.40 -9.88 9.73
C ASP A 161 -8.43 -8.39 9.35
N ILE A 162 -8.88 -7.56 10.30
CA ILE A 162 -9.11 -6.13 10.07
C ILE A 162 -7.80 -5.40 9.78
N GLU A 163 -6.72 -5.76 10.46
CA GLU A 163 -5.40 -5.14 10.29
C GLU A 163 -4.87 -5.43 8.89
N LEU A 164 -4.88 -6.71 8.48
CA LEU A 164 -4.42 -7.11 7.15
C LEU A 164 -5.29 -6.52 6.03
N ALA A 165 -6.62 -6.58 6.17
CA ALA A 165 -7.52 -5.99 5.18
C ALA A 165 -7.28 -4.49 5.03
N THR A 166 -7.06 -3.77 6.15
CA THR A 166 -6.74 -2.34 6.12
C THR A 166 -5.42 -2.10 5.38
N LEU A 167 -4.38 -2.89 5.64
CA LEU A 167 -3.09 -2.77 4.97
C LEU A 167 -3.18 -3.06 3.46
N ILE A 168 -3.88 -4.13 3.07
CA ILE A 168 -4.10 -4.51 1.67
C ILE A 168 -4.83 -3.41 0.91
N LEU A 169 -5.86 -2.83 1.52
CA LEU A 169 -6.71 -1.83 0.88
C LEU A 169 -6.10 -0.42 0.93
N THR A 170 -4.98 -0.21 1.62
CA THR A 170 -4.30 1.09 1.67
C THR A 170 -3.49 1.30 0.39
N LEU A 171 -3.93 2.22 -0.46
CA LEU A 171 -3.19 2.58 -1.67
C LEU A 171 -1.81 3.17 -1.31
N PRO A 172 -0.71 2.69 -1.90
CA PRO A 172 0.65 3.20 -1.65
C PRO A 172 0.75 4.72 -1.85
N LYS A 173 1.70 5.36 -1.16
CA LYS A 173 1.96 6.81 -1.30
C LYS A 173 2.78 7.09 -2.56
N ASP A 174 2.75 8.35 -3.02
CA ASP A 174 3.52 8.79 -4.20
C ASP A 174 5.01 8.42 -4.12
N ILE A 175 5.62 8.57 -2.95
CA ILE A 175 7.04 8.25 -2.75
C ILE A 175 7.33 6.75 -2.85
N GLU A 176 6.43 5.90 -2.37
CA GLU A 176 6.55 4.44 -2.46
C GLU A 176 6.44 4.00 -3.93
N PHE A 177 5.52 4.62 -4.67
CA PHE A 177 5.40 4.40 -6.11
C PHE A 177 6.61 4.88 -6.90
N ALA A 178 7.18 6.04 -6.52
CA ALA A 178 8.35 6.61 -7.17
C ALA A 178 9.57 5.68 -7.13
N GLU A 179 9.73 4.88 -6.08
CA GLU A 179 10.80 3.88 -5.97
C GLU A 179 10.73 2.78 -7.03
N SER A 180 9.55 2.57 -7.63
CA SER A 180 9.37 1.62 -8.72
C SER A 180 9.86 2.16 -10.07
N PHE A 181 10.23 3.43 -10.19
CA PHE A 181 10.67 4.03 -11.45
C PHE A 181 12.17 4.34 -11.44
N LYS A 182 12.81 4.13 -12.59
CA LYS A 182 14.20 4.58 -12.80
C LYS A 182 14.30 6.10 -12.95
N THR A 183 13.34 6.69 -13.64
CA THR A 183 13.19 8.14 -13.80
C THR A 183 11.83 8.51 -13.24
N ILE A 184 11.82 9.39 -12.24
CA ILE A 184 10.60 9.75 -11.52
C ILE A 184 9.90 10.87 -12.28
N ASP A 185 8.65 10.62 -12.67
CA ASP A 185 7.71 11.60 -13.21
C ASP A 185 6.68 11.94 -12.10
N PRO A 186 6.92 12.99 -11.30
CA PRO A 186 6.09 13.27 -10.14
C PRO A 186 4.65 13.63 -10.51
N ASP A 187 4.45 14.35 -11.62
CA ASP A 187 3.13 14.78 -12.09
C ASP A 187 2.34 13.56 -12.58
N GLY A 188 2.97 12.69 -13.39
CA GLY A 188 2.36 11.45 -13.85
C GLY A 188 1.99 10.50 -12.71
N ILE A 189 2.86 10.35 -11.71
CA ILE A 189 2.58 9.52 -10.51
C ILE A 189 1.39 10.09 -9.73
N SER A 190 1.39 11.40 -9.47
CA SER A 190 0.32 12.05 -8.71
C SER A 190 -1.04 11.91 -9.44
N ALA A 191 -1.08 12.20 -10.74
CA ALA A 191 -2.29 12.09 -11.55
C ALA A 191 -2.81 10.64 -11.64
N ALA A 192 -1.92 9.67 -11.87
CA ALA A 192 -2.28 8.26 -11.94
C ALA A 192 -2.82 7.75 -10.59
N ARG A 193 -2.16 8.14 -9.48
CA ARG A 193 -2.58 7.74 -8.13
C ARG A 193 -3.94 8.34 -7.76
N GLU A 194 -4.17 9.63 -8.04
CA GLU A 194 -5.46 10.28 -7.80
C GLU A 194 -6.57 9.59 -8.59
N PHE A 195 -6.34 9.29 -9.87
CA PHE A 195 -7.27 8.53 -10.69
C PHE A 195 -7.61 7.18 -10.07
N MET A 196 -6.61 6.37 -9.73
CA MET A 196 -6.83 5.05 -9.12
C MET A 196 -7.65 5.17 -7.83
N LEU A 197 -7.34 6.16 -7.01
CA LEU A 197 -8.02 6.37 -5.74
C LEU A 197 -9.51 6.75 -5.94
N VAL A 198 -9.82 7.62 -6.91
CA VAL A 198 -11.21 7.95 -7.28
C VAL A 198 -11.95 6.74 -7.84
N GLN A 199 -11.33 5.95 -8.71
CA GLN A 199 -11.97 4.76 -9.28
C GLN A 199 -12.27 3.70 -8.23
N ILE A 200 -11.32 3.43 -7.32
CA ILE A 200 -11.53 2.50 -6.21
C ILE A 200 -12.62 3.03 -5.28
N ALA A 201 -12.60 4.33 -4.95
CA ALA A 201 -13.60 4.95 -4.09
C ALA A 201 -15.02 4.85 -4.67
N GLU A 202 -15.20 5.13 -5.96
CA GLU A 202 -16.51 5.05 -6.60
C GLU A 202 -16.98 3.60 -6.78
N TYR A 203 -16.08 2.68 -7.13
CA TYR A 203 -16.43 1.26 -7.28
C TYR A 203 -16.87 0.63 -5.95
N LEU A 204 -16.19 0.97 -4.85
CA LEU A 204 -16.44 0.40 -3.51
C LEU A 204 -17.36 1.27 -2.64
N LYS A 205 -17.92 2.35 -3.18
CA LYS A 205 -18.57 3.43 -2.41
C LYS A 205 -19.61 2.93 -1.40
N GLU A 206 -20.51 2.05 -1.83
CA GLU A 206 -21.61 1.56 -1.00
C GLU A 206 -21.08 0.69 0.17
N ASP A 207 -20.10 -0.17 -0.10
CA ASP A 207 -19.47 -1.01 0.94
C ASP A 207 -18.60 -0.20 1.89
N LEU A 208 -17.83 0.76 1.39
CA LEU A 208 -17.05 1.70 2.20
C LEU A 208 -17.97 2.47 3.15
N LEU A 209 -19.11 2.98 2.66
CA LEU A 209 -20.07 3.71 3.48
C LEU A 209 -20.72 2.79 4.53
N ARG A 210 -21.10 1.57 4.13
CA ARG A 210 -21.68 0.57 5.02
C ARG A 210 -20.72 0.22 6.17
N ILE A 211 -19.45 -0.07 5.86
CA ILE A 211 -18.44 -0.42 6.87
C ILE A 211 -18.11 0.79 7.75
N TYR A 212 -17.92 1.97 7.17
CA TYR A 212 -17.68 3.21 7.90
C TYR A 212 -18.78 3.54 8.93
N THR A 213 -20.04 3.28 8.58
CA THR A 213 -21.20 3.53 9.45
C THR A 213 -21.45 2.39 10.46
N HIS A 214 -21.04 1.17 10.11
CA HIS A 214 -21.12 -0.01 10.97
C HIS A 214 -20.12 0.09 12.13
N ILE A 215 -18.87 0.46 11.86
CA ILE A 215 -17.84 0.61 12.89
C ILE A 215 -18.16 1.81 13.78
N ARG A 216 -18.55 1.54 15.05
CA ARG A 216 -18.89 2.55 16.05
C ARG A 216 -17.98 2.42 17.28
N LEU A 217 -17.13 3.43 17.47
CA LEU A 217 -16.20 3.53 18.60
C LEU A 217 -16.62 4.73 19.46
N GLU A 218 -17.63 4.55 20.31
CA GLU A 218 -18.21 5.65 21.12
C GLU A 218 -17.21 6.17 22.18
N ASN A 219 -16.48 5.25 22.81
CA ASN A 219 -15.43 5.57 23.77
C ASN A 219 -14.07 5.33 23.13
N TYR A 220 -13.16 6.29 23.26
CA TYR A 220 -11.80 6.11 22.76
C TYR A 220 -11.00 5.18 23.69
N GLN A 221 -10.50 4.08 23.14
CA GLN A 221 -9.57 3.18 23.83
C GLN A 221 -8.31 2.93 23.01
N VAL A 222 -7.20 2.71 23.71
CA VAL A 222 -5.91 2.32 23.13
C VAL A 222 -5.73 0.81 23.31
N THR A 223 -6.62 0.03 22.70
CA THR A 223 -6.54 -1.44 22.60
C THR A 223 -6.29 -1.83 21.15
N GLN A 224 -5.72 -3.01 20.93
CA GLN A 224 -5.41 -3.48 19.57
C GLN A 224 -6.66 -3.53 18.69
N GLU A 225 -7.75 -4.09 19.20
CA GLU A 225 -9.04 -4.20 18.49
C GLU A 225 -9.59 -2.82 18.09
N ASP A 226 -9.64 -1.88 19.03
CA ASP A 226 -10.09 -0.51 18.76
C ASP A 226 -9.20 0.20 17.74
N ILE A 227 -7.89 -0.01 17.79
CA ILE A 227 -6.93 0.56 16.84
C ILE A 227 -7.19 0.00 15.44
N ALA A 228 -7.38 -1.32 15.30
CA ALA A 228 -7.67 -1.97 14.03
C ALA A 228 -8.99 -1.47 13.42
N LEU A 229 -10.07 -1.43 14.22
CA LEU A 229 -11.38 -0.92 13.79
C LEU A 229 -11.31 0.55 13.37
N ARG A 230 -10.58 1.38 14.13
CA ARG A 230 -10.39 2.80 13.81
C ARG A 230 -9.59 2.97 12.52
N ALA A 231 -8.55 2.15 12.31
CA ALA A 231 -7.77 2.16 11.09
C ALA A 231 -8.63 1.81 9.86
N MET A 232 -9.43 0.74 9.92
CA MET A 232 -10.37 0.37 8.86
C MET A 232 -11.42 1.45 8.61
N ARG A 233 -11.96 2.06 9.67
CA ARG A 233 -12.92 3.17 9.54
C ARG A 233 -12.30 4.40 8.88
N ASN A 234 -11.05 4.73 9.22
CA ASN A 234 -10.33 5.87 8.64
C ASN A 234 -9.84 5.58 7.21
N LEU A 235 -9.58 4.32 6.86
CA LEU A 235 -9.40 3.87 5.49
C LEU A 235 -10.70 4.04 4.67
N CYS A 236 -11.85 3.66 5.23
CA CYS A 236 -13.13 3.90 4.54
C CYS A 236 -13.35 5.40 4.31
N LEU A 237 -13.05 6.23 5.32
CA LEU A 237 -13.11 7.69 5.22
C LEU A 237 -12.19 8.22 4.12
N SER A 238 -11.00 7.64 3.95
CA SER A 238 -10.03 8.13 2.97
C SER A 238 -10.46 7.95 1.53
N TYR A 239 -11.16 6.86 1.22
CA TYR A 239 -11.80 6.69 -0.09
C TYR A 239 -13.08 7.51 -0.22
N LEU A 240 -13.95 7.49 0.80
CA LEU A 240 -15.22 8.25 0.77
C LEU A 240 -15.00 9.75 0.55
N ALA A 241 -13.87 10.30 1.00
CA ALA A 241 -13.48 11.68 0.77
C ALA A 241 -13.42 12.07 -0.71
N TYR A 242 -13.16 11.12 -1.62
CA TYR A 242 -13.06 11.36 -3.07
C TYR A 242 -14.36 11.03 -3.83
N THR A 243 -15.43 10.77 -3.10
CA THR A 243 -16.78 10.56 -3.67
C THR A 243 -17.64 11.80 -3.50
N ASN A 244 -18.82 11.81 -4.12
CA ASN A 244 -19.82 12.86 -3.92
C ASN A 244 -20.31 13.02 -2.46
N LEU A 245 -20.04 12.06 -1.58
CA LEU A 245 -20.37 12.11 -0.15
C LEU A 245 -19.27 12.74 0.71
N GLY A 246 -18.06 12.91 0.15
CA GLY A 246 -16.83 13.19 0.89
C GLY A 246 -16.94 14.38 1.82
N ASN A 247 -17.39 15.53 1.30
CA ASN A 247 -17.51 16.76 2.08
C ASN A 247 -18.34 16.59 3.36
N THR A 248 -19.51 15.96 3.25
CA THR A 248 -20.42 15.76 4.38
C THR A 248 -19.89 14.72 5.36
N VAL A 249 -19.38 13.59 4.86
CA VAL A 249 -18.89 12.49 5.71
C VAL A 249 -17.66 12.92 6.50
N VAL A 250 -16.70 13.60 5.85
CA VAL A 250 -15.46 14.09 6.48
C VAL A 250 -15.75 15.18 7.51
N GLN A 251 -16.59 16.17 7.18
CA GLN A 251 -16.96 17.21 8.13
C GLN A 251 -17.66 16.62 9.37
N LYS A 252 -18.57 15.66 9.17
CA LYS A 252 -19.22 14.96 10.28
C LYS A 252 -18.23 14.15 11.10
N HIS A 253 -17.24 13.50 10.47
CA HIS A 253 -16.21 12.75 11.17
C HIS A 253 -15.40 13.66 12.10
N TYR A 254 -14.91 14.79 11.57
CA TYR A 254 -14.16 15.78 12.33
C TYR A 254 -14.95 16.32 13.53
N ASN A 255 -16.21 16.73 13.30
CA ASN A 255 -17.04 17.33 14.36
C ASN A 255 -17.38 16.37 15.51
N ASN A 256 -17.42 15.06 15.23
CA ASN A 256 -17.75 14.04 16.24
C ASN A 256 -16.51 13.33 16.79
N ALA A 257 -15.31 13.64 16.30
CA ALA A 257 -14.08 13.02 16.77
C ALA A 257 -13.82 13.41 18.23
N ASN A 258 -13.56 12.42 19.07
CA ASN A 258 -13.22 12.59 20.49
C ASN A 258 -11.74 12.28 20.78
N ASN A 259 -10.93 12.06 19.74
CA ASN A 259 -9.52 11.71 19.83
C ASN A 259 -8.75 12.27 18.62
N MET A 260 -7.44 12.46 18.79
CA MET A 260 -6.59 13.09 17.78
C MET A 260 -6.43 12.25 16.50
N THR A 261 -6.53 10.91 16.58
CA THR A 261 -6.41 10.04 15.40
C THR A 261 -7.53 10.31 14.40
N ASP A 262 -8.77 10.37 14.87
CA ASP A 262 -9.94 10.62 14.05
C ASP A 262 -10.02 12.08 13.58
N THR A 263 -9.68 13.04 14.46
CA THR A 263 -9.60 14.46 14.09
C THR A 263 -8.61 14.69 12.95
N LEU A 264 -7.41 14.12 13.04
CA LEU A 264 -6.38 14.26 12.00
C LEU A 264 -6.72 13.48 10.74
N ALA A 265 -7.34 12.30 10.85
CA ALA A 265 -7.79 11.55 9.69
C ALA A 265 -8.76 12.40 8.85
N ALA A 266 -9.78 13.00 9.49
CA ALA A 266 -10.71 13.88 8.79
C ALA A 266 -10.04 15.14 8.23
N LEU A 267 -9.14 15.78 8.99
CA LEU A 267 -8.44 16.98 8.52
C LEU A 267 -7.52 16.68 7.32
N ASN A 268 -6.81 15.55 7.37
CA ASN A 268 -5.98 15.07 6.27
C ASN A 268 -6.83 14.81 5.03
N MET A 269 -7.96 14.10 5.18
CA MET A 269 -8.82 13.79 4.05
C MET A 269 -9.49 15.02 3.45
N ALA A 270 -9.93 15.98 4.27
CA ALA A 270 -10.43 17.26 3.78
C ALA A 270 -9.37 18.02 2.97
N THR A 271 -8.13 17.98 3.43
CA THR A 271 -6.99 18.64 2.78
C THR A 271 -6.64 17.98 1.45
N LYS A 272 -6.41 16.67 1.45
CA LYS A 272 -5.95 15.92 0.28
C LYS A 272 -6.99 15.81 -0.83
N ALA A 273 -8.27 15.66 -0.49
CA ALA A 273 -9.35 15.64 -1.46
C ALA A 273 -9.89 17.04 -1.80
N ALA A 274 -9.19 18.11 -1.37
CA ALA A 274 -9.57 19.52 -1.60
C ALA A 274 -11.05 19.82 -1.29
N LEU A 275 -11.57 19.26 -0.19
CA LEU A 275 -13.00 19.34 0.12
C LEU A 275 -13.44 20.76 0.50
N PRO A 276 -14.67 21.19 0.16
CA PRO A 276 -15.18 22.51 0.53
C PRO A 276 -15.10 22.83 2.03
N CYS A 277 -15.19 21.85 2.92
CA CYS A 277 -15.08 22.04 4.37
C CYS A 277 -13.65 22.27 4.86
N ARG A 278 -12.61 21.96 4.05
CA ARG A 278 -11.19 21.96 4.41
C ARG A 278 -10.75 23.20 5.18
N ASP A 279 -10.93 24.38 4.60
CA ASP A 279 -10.34 25.60 5.15
C ASP A 279 -11.03 26.01 6.46
N ALA A 280 -12.33 25.72 6.62
CA ALA A 280 -13.04 25.90 7.88
C ALA A 280 -12.53 24.94 8.97
N LEU A 281 -12.25 23.68 8.62
CA LEU A 281 -11.70 22.70 9.57
C LEU A 281 -10.25 23.02 9.96
N LEU A 282 -9.42 23.48 9.01
CA LEU A 282 -8.05 23.91 9.29
C LEU A 282 -8.02 25.11 10.25
N ALA A 283 -8.91 26.09 10.04
CA ALA A 283 -9.01 27.25 10.93
C ALA A 283 -9.51 26.88 12.34
N ASP A 284 -10.52 26.01 12.44
CA ASP A 284 -11.00 25.50 13.73
C ASP A 284 -9.90 24.72 14.48
N PHE A 285 -9.15 23.88 13.77
CA PHE A 285 -8.04 23.12 14.34
C PHE A 285 -6.93 24.04 14.86
N GLU A 286 -6.52 25.01 14.05
CA GLU A 286 -5.53 26.03 14.42
C GLU A 286 -5.98 26.80 15.67
N GLN A 287 -7.20 27.33 15.69
CA GLN A 287 -7.71 28.10 16.82
C GLN A 287 -7.67 27.29 18.13
N LYS A 288 -8.00 26.00 18.05
CA LYS A 288 -7.95 25.08 19.20
C LYS A 288 -6.54 24.76 19.64
N TRP A 289 -5.60 24.56 18.71
CA TRP A 289 -4.30 23.95 19.00
C TRP A 289 -3.09 24.87 18.80
N GLN A 290 -3.26 26.13 18.43
CA GLN A 290 -2.16 27.10 18.19
C GLN A 290 -1.15 27.22 19.34
N HIS A 291 -1.55 26.87 20.57
CA HIS A 291 -0.71 26.87 21.76
C HIS A 291 0.12 25.60 21.94
N ASP A 292 -0.26 24.49 21.30
CA ASP A 292 0.46 23.22 21.33
C ASP A 292 1.31 23.10 20.07
N GLY A 293 2.63 23.25 20.27
CA GLY A 293 3.59 23.08 19.20
C GLY A 293 3.41 21.75 18.48
N LEU A 294 3.51 20.61 19.16
CA LEU A 294 3.55 19.30 18.49
C LEU A 294 2.29 19.00 17.68
N VAL A 295 1.15 19.53 18.12
CA VAL A 295 -0.10 19.42 17.35
C VAL A 295 -0.08 20.32 16.12
N MET A 296 0.45 21.55 16.25
CA MET A 296 0.62 22.46 15.12
C MET A 296 1.62 21.96 14.05
N ASP A 297 2.61 21.13 14.39
CA ASP A 297 3.46 20.47 13.36
C ASP A 297 2.60 19.71 12.35
N LYS A 298 1.57 19.01 12.83
CA LYS A 298 0.71 18.22 11.96
C LYS A 298 -0.14 19.12 11.06
N TRP A 299 -0.58 20.26 11.58
CA TRP A 299 -1.31 21.26 10.80
C TRP A 299 -0.42 21.89 9.71
N PHE A 300 0.83 22.25 10.05
CA PHE A 300 1.80 22.74 9.06
C PHE A 300 2.08 21.71 7.97
N ALA A 301 2.27 20.44 8.34
CA ALA A 301 2.52 19.36 7.37
C ALA A 301 1.34 19.13 6.42
N LEU A 302 0.11 19.30 6.93
CA LEU A 302 -1.07 19.26 6.07
C LEU A 302 -1.09 20.44 5.10
N GLN A 303 -0.81 21.65 5.57
CA GLN A 303 -0.73 22.84 4.71
C GLN A 303 0.36 22.71 3.63
N ALA A 304 1.55 22.22 4.01
CA ALA A 304 2.70 22.06 3.11
C ALA A 304 2.47 21.01 2.01
N THR A 305 1.57 20.05 2.24
CA THR A 305 1.32 18.95 1.32
C THR A 305 -0.06 19.03 0.66
N ARG A 306 -0.64 20.23 0.60
CA ARG A 306 -1.90 20.49 -0.10
C ARG A 306 -1.75 20.27 -1.62
N PRO A 307 -2.82 19.82 -2.30
CA PRO A 307 -2.81 19.66 -3.76
C PRO A 307 -3.06 20.96 -4.53
N ASP A 308 -3.21 22.12 -3.85
CA ASP A 308 -3.49 23.39 -4.53
C ASP A 308 -2.30 23.83 -5.41
N GLU A 309 -2.57 24.36 -6.61
CA GLU A 309 -1.53 24.85 -7.53
C GLU A 309 -0.65 25.94 -6.89
N ASN A 310 -1.21 26.73 -5.97
CA ASN A 310 -0.51 27.80 -5.25
C ASN A 310 0.03 27.37 -3.88
N VAL A 311 0.18 26.06 -3.61
CA VAL A 311 0.66 25.55 -2.31
C VAL A 311 2.00 26.17 -1.88
N LEU A 312 2.90 26.47 -2.81
CA LEU A 312 4.17 27.14 -2.50
C LEU A 312 3.96 28.54 -1.90
N GLU A 313 3.00 29.31 -2.41
CA GLU A 313 2.65 30.63 -1.87
C GLU A 313 2.06 30.50 -0.46
N ILE A 314 1.21 29.48 -0.25
CA ILE A 314 0.65 29.17 1.08
C ILE A 314 1.79 28.87 2.06
N VAL A 315 2.75 28.03 1.68
CA VAL A 315 3.92 27.69 2.51
C VAL A 315 4.73 28.94 2.86
N GLN A 316 5.00 29.80 1.88
CA GLN A 316 5.75 31.04 2.10
C GLN A 316 5.05 31.97 3.10
N VAL A 317 3.72 32.12 3.01
CA VAL A 317 2.94 32.91 3.98
C VAL A 317 2.99 32.29 5.38
N LEU A 318 2.97 30.97 5.48
CA LEU A 318 3.02 30.27 6.77
C LEU A 318 4.37 30.36 7.48
N MET A 319 5.44 30.76 6.78
CA MET A 319 6.73 31.06 7.42
C MET A 319 6.66 32.28 8.35
N ASP A 320 5.67 33.17 8.17
CA ASP A 320 5.42 34.32 9.05
C ASP A 320 4.35 34.02 10.12
N HIS A 321 3.85 32.78 10.18
CA HIS A 321 2.80 32.39 11.12
C HIS A 321 3.30 32.45 12.58
N PRO A 322 2.50 32.94 13.56
CA PRO A 322 2.94 33.06 14.96
C PRO A 322 3.40 31.75 15.61
N SER A 323 2.84 30.62 15.19
CA SER A 323 3.23 29.28 15.64
C SER A 323 4.41 28.66 14.85
N PHE A 324 4.97 29.36 13.86
CA PHE A 324 6.16 28.95 13.12
C PHE A 324 7.43 29.61 13.68
N ASN A 325 8.53 28.84 13.71
CA ASN A 325 9.83 29.34 14.15
C ASN A 325 10.95 28.56 13.46
N PHE A 326 11.74 29.26 12.65
CA PHE A 326 12.84 28.67 11.87
C PHE A 326 13.92 27.99 12.73
N ASN A 327 14.08 28.42 13.98
CA ASN A 327 15.06 27.86 14.92
C ASN A 327 14.55 26.58 15.61
N ASN A 328 13.29 26.19 15.40
CA ASN A 328 12.75 24.94 15.90
C ASN A 328 12.82 23.87 14.78
N PRO A 329 13.67 22.84 14.91
CA PRO A 329 13.82 21.82 13.88
C PRO A 329 12.53 21.06 13.55
N ASN A 330 11.61 20.92 14.50
CA ASN A 330 10.33 20.26 14.23
C ASN A 330 9.44 21.13 13.35
N ARG A 331 9.39 22.46 13.60
CA ARG A 331 8.67 23.42 12.73
C ARG A 331 9.21 23.39 11.32
N LEU A 332 10.54 23.46 11.18
CA LEU A 332 11.21 23.49 9.88
C LEU A 332 11.06 22.18 9.09
N ARG A 333 10.87 21.05 9.76
CA ARG A 333 10.59 19.76 9.08
C ARG A 333 9.12 19.59 8.70
N SER A 334 8.24 20.31 9.40
CA SER A 334 6.79 20.15 9.24
C SER A 334 6.19 21.10 8.22
N LEU A 335 6.84 22.22 7.93
CA LEU A 335 6.50 23.14 6.84
C LEU A 335 7.62 23.10 5.80
#